data_AF-A0A7W6MJ00-F1
#
_entry.id   AF-A0A7W6MJ00-F1
#
_cell.length_a   1.000
_cell.length_b   1.000
_cell.length_c   1.000
_cell.angle_alpha   90.00
_cell.angle_beta   90.00
_cell.angle_gamma   90.00
#
_symmetry.space_group_name_H-M   'P 1'
#
loop_
_entity.id
_entity.type
_entity.pdbx_description
1 polymer ?
#
loop_
_entity_poly.entity_id
_entity_poly.type
_entity_poly.pdbx_seq_one_letter_code
_entity_poly.pdbx_strand_id
1 'polypeptide(L)'
;MDVMITVREYGYGEDAVGYPPHGLAEVIQILQETLMEIPPEFRSSAEVDYSPRYEYGESYDRLRIIYERPETAEEQTARITAERATMMKWIEEQEALIRRRKAELEIA
;
A
#
# COMPACT_ATOMS: atom_id res chain seq x y z
N MET A 1 -8.26 10.26 8.63
CA MET A 1 -7.13 9.33 8.43
C MET A 1 -6.58 9.68 7.08
N ASP A 2 -5.27 9.85 6.99
CA ASP A 2 -4.63 10.19 5.73
C ASP A 2 -4.22 8.90 5.02
N VAL A 3 -4.31 8.91 3.70
CA VAL A 3 -3.89 7.84 2.82
C VAL A 3 -2.72 8.30 1.98
N MET A 4 -1.79 7.39 1.79
CA MET A 4 -0.65 7.54 0.90
C MET A 4 -1.07 7.14 -0.51
N ILE A 5 -0.86 8.02 -1.46
CA ILE A 5 -1.20 7.84 -2.87
C ILE A 5 0.09 7.73 -3.67
N THR A 6 0.26 6.63 -4.40
CA THR A 6 1.34 6.49 -5.38
C THR A 6 0.95 7.17 -6.68
N VAL A 7 1.76 8.14 -7.11
CA VAL A 7 1.57 8.85 -8.37
C VAL A 7 2.28 8.10 -9.50
N ARG A 8 3.55 7.74 -9.26
CA ARG A 8 4.37 6.94 -10.17
C ARG A 8 5.29 6.00 -9.40
N GLU A 9 5.55 4.86 -9.99
CA GLU A 9 6.48 3.85 -9.48
C GLU A 9 7.40 3.38 -10.61
N TYR A 10 8.69 3.30 -10.31
CA TYR A 10 9.73 2.72 -11.16
C TYR A 10 10.46 1.62 -10.39
N GLY A 11 10.92 0.59 -11.09
CA GLY A 11 11.52 -0.60 -10.50
C GLY A 11 10.78 -1.87 -10.88
N TYR A 12 10.80 -2.81 -9.96
CA TYR A 12 10.12 -4.10 -10.12
C TYR A 12 8.71 -4.04 -9.54
N GLY A 13 7.69 -4.25 -10.38
CA GLY A 13 6.30 -4.36 -9.95
C GLY A 13 5.30 -4.37 -11.09
N GLU A 14 4.07 -4.84 -10.81
CA GLU A 14 2.99 -4.90 -11.81
C GLU A 14 2.59 -3.49 -12.30
N ASP A 15 2.63 -2.50 -11.41
CA ASP A 15 2.26 -1.12 -11.70
C ASP A 15 3.46 -0.22 -12.06
N ALA A 16 4.66 -0.79 -12.20
CA ALA A 16 5.86 -0.02 -12.50
C ALA A 16 5.87 0.49 -13.95
N VAL A 17 6.18 1.77 -14.13
CA VAL A 17 6.26 2.41 -15.46
C VAL A 17 7.49 1.94 -16.24
N GLY A 18 8.50 1.44 -15.54
CA GLY A 18 9.73 0.92 -16.11
C GLY A 18 10.86 0.85 -15.08
N TYR A 19 12.09 0.67 -15.56
CA TYR A 19 13.27 0.73 -14.69
C TYR A 19 13.47 2.14 -14.11
N PRO A 20 14.08 2.27 -12.91
CA PRO A 20 14.39 3.57 -12.35
C PRO A 20 15.26 4.40 -13.31
N PRO A 21 14.94 5.69 -13.52
CA PRO A 21 15.75 6.55 -14.39
C PRO A 21 17.16 6.74 -13.80
N HIS A 22 18.17 6.72 -14.66
CA HIS A 22 19.58 6.80 -14.24
C HIS A 22 20.20 8.19 -14.51
N GLY A 23 19.71 8.91 -15.52
CA GLY A 23 20.25 10.22 -15.88
C GLY A 23 19.77 11.31 -14.93
N LEU A 24 20.68 12.12 -14.36
CA LEU A 24 20.28 13.16 -13.41
C LEU A 24 19.27 14.17 -14.01
N ALA A 25 19.47 14.58 -15.27
CA ALA A 25 18.56 15.48 -15.95
C ALA A 25 17.17 14.85 -16.17
N GLU A 26 17.15 13.57 -16.54
CA GLU A 26 15.93 12.79 -16.71
C GLU A 26 15.18 12.63 -15.38
N VAL A 27 15.89 12.29 -14.29
CA VAL A 27 15.33 12.20 -12.94
C VAL A 27 14.69 13.54 -12.55
N ILE A 28 15.40 14.66 -12.70
CA ILE A 28 14.87 15.99 -12.35
C ILE A 28 13.61 16.30 -13.15
N GLN A 29 13.63 16.02 -14.47
CA GLN A 29 12.47 16.24 -15.33
C GLN A 29 11.27 15.40 -14.86
N ILE A 30 11.45 14.10 -14.62
CA ILE A 30 10.39 13.20 -14.15
C ILE A 30 9.81 13.70 -12.82
N LEU A 31 10.66 14.10 -11.87
CA LEU A 31 10.21 14.61 -10.58
C LEU A 31 9.39 15.91 -10.73
N GLN A 32 9.80 16.82 -11.60
CA GLN A 32 9.07 18.05 -11.88
C GLN A 32 7.72 17.78 -12.55
N GLU A 33 7.69 16.90 -13.56
CA GLU A 33 6.46 16.51 -14.25
C GLU A 33 5.47 15.84 -13.28
N THR A 34 5.97 14.90 -12.46
CA THR A 34 5.13 14.16 -11.49
C THR A 34 4.61 15.08 -10.39
N LEU A 35 5.40 16.05 -9.93
CA LEU A 35 4.94 17.05 -8.96
C LEU A 35 3.74 17.87 -9.48
N MET A 36 3.65 18.08 -10.79
CA MET A 36 2.54 18.80 -11.41
C MET A 36 1.26 17.98 -11.51
N GLU A 37 1.36 16.65 -11.48
CA GLU A 37 0.22 15.72 -11.41
C GLU A 37 -0.43 15.70 -10.03
N ILE A 38 0.33 16.03 -8.98
CA ILE A 38 -0.17 16.10 -7.61
C ILE A 38 -1.03 17.36 -7.43
N PRO A 39 -2.24 17.26 -6.81
CA PRO A 39 -3.07 18.41 -6.53
C PRO A 39 -2.31 19.48 -5.72
N PRO A 40 -2.40 20.78 -6.05
CA PRO A 40 -1.60 21.84 -5.44
C PRO A 40 -1.60 21.84 -3.91
N GLU A 41 -2.74 21.55 -3.30
CA GLU A 41 -2.95 21.49 -1.85
C GLU A 41 -2.20 20.36 -1.14
N PHE A 42 -1.76 19.32 -1.87
CA PHE A 42 -1.03 18.18 -1.33
C PHE A 42 0.43 18.11 -1.78
N ARG A 43 0.91 19.05 -2.61
CA ARG A 43 2.31 19.05 -3.07
C ARG A 43 3.34 19.17 -1.94
N SER A 44 2.96 19.75 -0.81
CA SER A 44 3.86 19.85 0.36
C SER A 44 4.04 18.52 1.11
N SER A 45 3.15 17.54 0.93
CA SER A 45 3.30 16.18 1.46
C SER A 45 3.93 15.21 0.46
N ALA A 46 4.28 15.68 -0.74
CA ALA A 46 4.90 14.85 -1.75
C ALA A 46 6.32 14.43 -1.34
N GLU A 47 6.62 13.15 -1.46
CA GLU A 47 7.92 12.58 -1.15
C GLU A 47 8.36 11.56 -2.21
N VAL A 48 9.66 11.28 -2.23
CA VAL A 48 10.24 10.22 -3.04
C VAL A 48 10.71 9.11 -2.11
N ASP A 49 10.10 7.94 -2.24
CA ASP A 49 10.45 6.74 -1.49
C ASP A 49 11.39 5.85 -2.32
N TYR A 50 12.58 5.61 -1.77
CA TYR A 50 13.63 4.76 -2.33
C TYR A 50 13.69 3.38 -1.66
N SER A 51 12.73 3.04 -0.81
CA SER A 51 12.70 1.74 -0.15
C SER A 51 12.65 0.65 -1.22
N PRO A 52 13.61 -0.28 -1.25
CA PRO A 52 13.64 -1.32 -2.28
C PRO A 52 12.45 -2.27 -2.12
N ARG A 53 12.08 -2.92 -3.22
CA ARG A 53 11.13 -4.04 -3.16
C ARG A 53 11.88 -5.31 -2.80
N TYR A 54 11.39 -6.03 -1.80
CA TYR A 54 11.92 -7.33 -1.42
C TYR A 54 10.99 -8.43 -1.90
N GLU A 55 11.49 -9.33 -2.73
CA GLU A 55 10.71 -10.48 -3.22
C GLU A 55 11.62 -11.69 -3.37
N TYR A 56 11.16 -12.86 -2.91
CA TYR A 56 11.91 -14.12 -2.95
C TYR A 56 13.34 -14.08 -2.37
N GLY A 57 13.60 -13.19 -1.41
CA GLY A 57 14.93 -13.02 -0.80
C GLY A 57 15.89 -12.13 -1.60
N GLU A 58 15.43 -11.55 -2.71
CA GLU A 58 16.16 -10.56 -3.50
C GLU A 58 15.66 -9.15 -3.20
N SER A 59 16.52 -8.15 -3.41
CA SER A 59 16.18 -6.72 -3.32
C SER A 59 16.26 -6.09 -4.70
N TYR A 60 15.19 -5.45 -5.12
CA TYR A 60 15.11 -4.74 -6.39
C TYR A 60 15.04 -3.24 -6.18
N ASP A 61 15.79 -2.50 -6.98
CA ASP A 61 15.77 -1.05 -6.99
C ASP A 61 14.36 -0.55 -7.26
N ARG A 62 13.96 0.46 -6.48
CA ARG A 62 12.63 1.06 -6.58
C ARG A 62 12.69 2.55 -6.30
N LEU A 63 11.91 3.30 -7.07
CA LEU A 63 11.64 4.72 -6.86
C LEU A 63 10.13 4.91 -6.92
N ARG A 64 9.53 5.42 -5.86
CA ARG A 64 8.10 5.78 -5.81
C ARG A 64 7.94 7.25 -5.51
N ILE A 65 7.05 7.90 -6.22
CA ILE A 65 6.65 9.28 -5.95
C ILE A 65 5.25 9.20 -5.34
N ILE A 66 5.14 9.63 -4.09
CA ILE A 66 3.94 9.46 -3.28
C ILE A 66 3.56 10.78 -2.62
N TYR A 67 2.29 10.92 -2.24
CA TYR A 67 1.83 12.04 -1.41
C TYR A 67 0.73 11.59 -0.45
N GLU A 68 0.50 12.34 0.61
CA GLU A 68 -0.57 12.08 1.57
C GLU A 68 -1.75 13.02 1.37
N ARG A 69 -2.97 12.48 1.47
CA ARG A 69 -4.21 13.24 1.55
C ARG A 69 -5.23 12.59 2.48
N PRO A 70 -6.24 13.32 2.95
CA PRO A 70 -7.37 12.70 3.65
C PRO A 70 -8.08 11.65 2.78
N GLU A 71 -8.53 10.56 3.41
CA GLU A 71 -9.46 9.59 2.81
C GLU A 71 -10.72 10.29 2.26
N THR A 72 -11.23 9.81 1.13
CA THR A 72 -12.59 10.15 0.69
C THR A 72 -13.62 9.38 1.52
N ALA A 73 -14.88 9.80 1.45
CA ALA A 73 -15.98 9.11 2.12
C ALA A 73 -16.14 7.66 1.62
N GLU A 74 -15.92 7.44 0.32
CA GLU A 74 -15.95 6.12 -0.31
C GLU A 74 -14.81 5.23 0.19
N GLU A 75 -13.58 5.76 0.23
CA GLU A 75 -12.39 5.04 0.74
C GLU A 75 -12.57 4.66 2.21
N GLN A 76 -13.05 5.60 3.03
CA GLN A 76 -13.34 5.36 4.43
C GLN A 76 -14.40 4.26 4.61
N THR A 77 -15.46 4.30 3.81
CA THR A 77 -16.53 3.29 3.83
C THR A 77 -16.01 1.92 3.41
N ALA A 78 -15.18 1.87 2.36
CA ALA A 78 -14.55 0.65 1.88
C ALA A 78 -13.64 0.03 2.94
N ARG A 79 -12.79 0.86 3.59
CA ARG A 79 -11.91 0.41 4.68
C ARG A 79 -12.71 -0.16 5.85
N ILE A 80 -13.72 0.56 6.34
CA ILE A 80 -14.58 0.08 7.44
C ILE A 80 -15.28 -1.24 7.07
N THR A 81 -15.73 -1.38 5.82
CA THR A 81 -16.39 -2.60 5.34
C THR A 81 -15.41 -3.78 5.30
N ALA A 82 -14.19 -3.56 4.79
CA ALA A 82 -13.14 -4.58 4.75
C ALA A 82 -12.69 -5.00 6.16
N GLU A 83 -12.53 -4.04 7.08
CA GLU A 83 -12.22 -4.31 8.49
C GLU A 83 -13.29 -5.16 9.14
N ARG A 84 -14.57 -4.83 8.95
CA ARG A 84 -15.71 -5.62 9.46
C ARG A 84 -15.72 -7.03 8.91
N ALA A 85 -15.52 -7.20 7.61
CA ALA A 85 -15.47 -8.53 6.98
C ALA A 85 -14.32 -9.37 7.55
N THR A 86 -13.15 -8.76 7.74
CA THR A 86 -11.99 -9.41 8.35
C THR A 86 -12.28 -9.82 9.79
N MET A 87 -12.83 -8.91 10.61
CA MET A 87 -13.19 -9.21 12.00
C MET A 87 -14.21 -10.33 12.11
N MET A 88 -15.24 -10.34 11.24
CA MET A 88 -16.24 -11.41 11.22
C MET A 88 -15.60 -12.77 10.90
N LYS A 89 -14.74 -12.82 9.88
CA LYS A 89 -14.02 -14.05 9.52
C LYS A 89 -13.17 -14.55 10.70
N TRP A 90 -12.45 -13.66 11.38
CA TRP A 90 -11.68 -14.01 12.56
C TRP A 90 -12.55 -14.59 13.69
N ILE A 91 -13.71 -14.00 13.95
CA ILE A 91 -14.66 -14.50 14.96
C ILE A 91 -15.11 -15.93 14.60
N GLU A 92 -15.53 -16.15 13.35
CA GLU A 92 -15.97 -17.47 12.87
C GLU A 92 -14.88 -18.54 13.03
N GLU A 93 -13.63 -18.20 12.69
CA GLU A 93 -12.47 -19.09 12.85
C GLU A 93 -12.21 -19.43 14.33
N GLN A 94 -12.29 -18.44 15.23
CA GLN A 94 -12.12 -18.67 16.66
C GLN A 94 -13.26 -19.52 17.24
N GLU A 95 -14.51 -19.29 16.83
CA GLU A 95 -15.65 -20.11 17.26
C GLU A 95 -15.53 -21.55 16.76
N ALA A 96 -15.06 -21.75 15.53
CA ALA A 96 -14.77 -23.09 14.99
C ALA A 96 -13.66 -23.79 15.80
N LEU A 97 -12.58 -23.07 16.14
CA LEU A 97 -11.49 -23.60 16.95
C LEU A 97 -11.96 -23.99 18.35
N ILE A 98 -12.75 -23.15 19.02
CA ILE A 98 -13.31 -23.42 20.35
C ILE A 98 -14.22 -24.65 20.30
N ARG A 99 -15.10 -24.74 19.31
CA ARG A 99 -15.98 -25.92 19.12
C ARG A 99 -15.17 -27.19 18.95
N ARG A 100 -14.12 -27.16 18.12
CA ARG A 100 -13.23 -28.30 17.92
C ARG A 100 -12.53 -28.72 19.21
N ARG A 101 -11.95 -27.76 19.94
CA ARG A 101 -11.24 -28.02 21.21
C ARG A 101 -12.17 -28.58 22.29
N LYS A 102 -13.41 -28.08 22.39
CA LYS A 102 -14.42 -28.63 23.32
C LYS A 102 -14.75 -30.08 22.99
N ALA A 103 -14.96 -30.40 21.71
CA ALA A 103 -15.22 -31.77 21.29
C ALA A 103 -14.03 -32.71 21.59
N GLU A 104 -12.79 -32.26 21.41
CA GLU A 104 -11.59 -33.03 21.76
C GLU A 104 -11.46 -33.27 23.27
N LEU A 105 -11.87 -32.32 24.11
CA LEU A 105 -11.82 -32.43 25.58
C LEU A 105 -12.98 -33.22 26.19
N GLU A 106 -14.15 -33.25 25.55
CA GLU A 106 -15.30 -34.07 25.99
C GLU A 106 -15.15 -35.56 25.60
N ILE A 107 -14.20 -35.88 24.71
CA ILE A 107 -13.87 -37.25 24.30
C ILE A 107 -12.64 -37.80 25.09
N ALA A 108 -11.98 -36.97 25.90
CA ALA A 108 -10.85 -37.35 26.76
C ALA A 108 -11.30 -37.66 28.20
#